data_AF-A0A484MDV0-F1
#
_entry.id   AF-A0A484MDV0-F1
#
_cell.length_a   1.000
_cell.length_b   1.000
_cell.length_c   1.000
_cell.angle_alpha   90.00
_cell.angle_beta   90.00
_cell.angle_gamma   90.00
#
_symmetry.space_group_name_H-M   'P 1'
#
loop_
_entity.id
_entity.type
_entity.pdbx_description
1 polymer ?
#
loop_
_entity_poly.entity_id
_entity_poly.type
_entity_poly.pdbx_seq_one_letter_code
_entity_poly.pdbx_strand_id
1 'polypeptide(L)'
;MVHHEVIVDYFTKHGVSTIFLLRRNPLRRLISLLANTYDKDVKLLNGTHKSHVHTPQEAQILAKYKPSVNISSLIPKLRSTMKNSATALDYFKNTRHVVFYYEDIVKNCTKLRDVQEFLGLPIRNLTSLQVRIHSGGALSEQIENWDEVEEKLKGTVYEKYLYTEE
;
A
#
# COMPACT_ATOMS: atom_id res chain seq x y z
N MET A 1 -8.42 -2.90 15.39
CA MET A 1 -8.22 -4.23 16.02
C MET A 1 -8.91 -4.35 17.38
N VAL A 2 -9.10 -3.27 18.16
CA VAL A 2 -9.69 -3.33 19.52
C VAL A 2 -11.09 -3.97 19.56
N HIS A 3 -11.90 -3.83 18.51
CA HIS A 3 -13.26 -4.41 18.43
C HIS A 3 -13.40 -5.51 17.37
N HIS A 4 -12.32 -6.24 17.08
CA HIS A 4 -12.30 -7.22 15.98
C HIS A 4 -13.37 -8.31 16.13
N GLU A 5 -13.61 -8.82 17.33
CA GLU A 5 -14.63 -9.86 17.59
C GLU A 5 -16.03 -9.40 17.18
N VAL A 6 -16.42 -8.18 17.56
CA VAL A 6 -17.72 -7.60 17.20
C VAL A 6 -17.84 -7.39 15.69
N ILE A 7 -16.76 -6.99 15.03
CA ILE A 7 -16.74 -6.81 13.57
C ILE A 7 -16.84 -8.17 12.86
N VAL A 8 -16.15 -9.20 13.37
CA VAL A 8 -16.20 -10.57 12.83
C VAL A 8 -17.61 -11.15 12.96
N ASP A 9 -18.26 -10.96 14.10
CA ASP A 9 -19.65 -11.38 14.32
C ASP A 9 -20.58 -10.69 13.31
N TYR A 10 -20.47 -9.36 13.19
CA TYR A 10 -21.25 -8.59 12.23
C TYR A 10 -21.02 -9.06 10.77
N PHE A 11 -19.75 -9.28 10.37
CA PHE A 11 -19.40 -9.72 9.02
C PHE A 11 -19.99 -11.10 8.71
N THR A 12 -19.93 -12.00 9.67
CA THR A 12 -20.48 -13.36 9.55
C THR A 12 -22.00 -13.32 9.45
N LYS A 13 -22.65 -12.60 10.37
CA LYS A 13 -24.11 -12.49 10.43
C LYS A 13 -24.73 -11.86 9.18
N HIS A 14 -24.03 -10.90 8.58
CA HIS A 14 -24.52 -10.15 7.42
C HIS A 14 -23.89 -10.57 6.08
N GLY A 15 -23.09 -11.64 6.06
CA GLY A 15 -22.46 -12.14 4.84
C GLY A 15 -21.53 -11.14 4.15
N VAL A 16 -20.86 -10.28 4.93
CA VAL A 16 -19.98 -9.22 4.41
C VAL A 16 -18.76 -9.83 3.74
N SER A 17 -18.55 -9.49 2.47
CA SER A 17 -17.34 -9.83 1.72
C SER A 17 -16.20 -8.86 2.05
N THR A 18 -15.07 -9.39 2.50
CA THR A 18 -13.88 -8.58 2.83
C THR A 18 -12.78 -8.78 1.78
N ILE A 19 -12.22 -7.69 1.27
CA ILE A 19 -11.07 -7.73 0.36
C ILE A 19 -9.86 -7.13 1.09
N PHE A 20 -8.84 -7.95 1.35
CA PHE A 20 -7.56 -7.47 1.86
C PHE A 20 -6.64 -7.11 0.70
N LEU A 21 -6.37 -5.82 0.50
CA LEU A 21 -5.35 -5.36 -0.43
C LEU A 21 -4.09 -4.98 0.34
N LEU A 22 -3.07 -5.84 0.26
CA LEU A 22 -1.81 -5.70 0.99
C LEU A 22 -0.67 -5.33 0.03
N ARG A 23 0.42 -4.76 0.56
CA ARG A 23 1.66 -4.53 -0.20
C ARG A 23 2.74 -5.44 0.36
N ARG A 24 3.37 -6.26 -0.48
CA ARG A 24 4.43 -7.19 -0.04
C ARG A 24 5.66 -6.45 0.46
N ASN A 25 5.94 -5.28 -0.10
CA ASN A 25 7.06 -4.45 0.32
C ASN A 25 6.61 -3.39 1.36
N PRO A 26 6.86 -3.60 2.68
CA PRO A 26 6.49 -2.67 3.74
C PRO A 26 7.34 -1.38 3.71
N LEU A 27 8.56 -1.40 3.15
CA LEU A 27 9.39 -0.22 2.98
C LEU A 27 8.78 0.72 1.93
N ARG A 28 8.44 0.18 0.75
CA ARG A 28 7.70 0.94 -0.28
C ARG A 28 6.39 1.50 0.28
N ARG A 29 5.64 0.71 1.06
CA ARG A 29 4.42 1.16 1.73
C ARG A 29 4.69 2.34 2.67
N LEU A 30 5.73 2.27 3.50
CA LEU A 30 6.09 3.34 4.41
C LEU A 30 6.45 4.63 3.65
N ILE A 31 7.24 4.52 2.59
CA ILE A 31 7.66 5.66 1.76
C ILE A 31 6.44 6.33 1.12
N SER A 32 5.54 5.55 0.51
CA SER A 32 4.29 6.08 -0.07
C SER A 32 3.39 6.75 0.99
N LEU A 33 3.36 6.24 2.22
CA LEU A 33 2.61 6.85 3.32
C LEU A 33 3.21 8.19 3.75
N LEU A 34 4.54 8.30 3.82
CA LEU A 34 5.22 9.55 4.17
C LEU A 34 4.98 10.63 3.11
N ALA A 35 5.12 10.28 1.82
CA ALA A 35 4.83 11.20 0.72
C ALA A 35 3.38 11.71 0.75
N ASN A 36 2.40 10.80 0.87
CA ASN A 36 1.00 11.20 0.93
C ASN A 36 0.64 12.02 2.20
N THR A 37 1.36 11.82 3.31
CA THR A 37 1.17 12.64 4.52
C THR A 37 1.62 14.07 4.26
N TYR A 38 2.79 14.26 3.64
CA TYR A 38 3.26 15.57 3.24
C TYR A 38 2.31 16.26 2.24
N ASP A 39 1.86 15.53 1.21
CA ASP A 39 0.92 16.07 0.21
C ASP A 39 -0.40 16.56 0.83
N LYS A 40 -0.82 15.92 1.93
CA LYS A 40 -2.02 16.30 2.68
C LYS A 40 -1.85 17.63 3.40
N ASP A 41 -0.67 17.88 3.95
CA ASP A 41 -0.38 19.07 4.73
C ASP A 41 -0.10 20.27 3.81
N VAL A 42 0.67 20.06 2.74
CA VAL A 42 1.09 21.14 1.83
C VAL A 42 0.05 21.43 0.74
N LYS A 43 -0.80 20.45 0.39
CA LYS A 43 -1.90 20.61 -0.58
C LYS A 43 -1.45 21.21 -1.92
N LEU A 44 -0.41 20.61 -2.49
CA LEU A 44 0.28 21.09 -3.71
C LEU A 44 -0.62 21.29 -4.94
N LEU A 45 -1.80 20.66 -4.97
CA LEU A 45 -2.74 20.75 -6.09
C LEU A 45 -3.88 21.71 -5.77
N ASN A 46 -3.69 22.99 -6.13
CA ASN A 46 -4.68 24.06 -5.96
C ASN A 46 -5.22 24.17 -4.51
N GLY A 47 -4.36 23.95 -3.52
CA GLY A 47 -4.76 24.01 -2.11
C GLY A 47 -5.67 22.86 -1.66
N THR A 48 -5.74 21.78 -2.43
CA THR A 48 -6.50 20.56 -2.11
C THR A 48 -5.58 19.35 -1.98
N HIS A 49 -5.81 18.50 -0.97
CA HIS A 49 -5.17 17.20 -0.88
C HIS A 49 -5.82 16.22 -1.86
N LYS A 50 -5.01 15.59 -2.72
CA LYS A 50 -5.45 14.50 -3.59
C LYS A 50 -4.54 13.28 -3.40
N SER A 51 -5.08 12.19 -2.86
CA SER A 51 -4.38 10.90 -2.80
C SER A 51 -4.35 10.17 -4.15
N HIS A 52 -5.20 10.56 -5.08
CA HIS A 52 -5.29 10.02 -6.43
C HIS A 52 -5.41 11.18 -7.42
N VAL A 53 -4.60 11.13 -8.47
CA VAL A 53 -4.55 12.14 -9.53
C VAL A 53 -5.05 11.53 -10.83
N HIS A 54 -5.56 12.36 -11.75
CA HIS A 54 -6.11 11.89 -13.03
C HIS A 54 -5.29 12.34 -14.23
N THR A 55 -4.20 13.07 -13.99
CA THR A 55 -3.33 13.58 -15.05
C THR A 55 -1.86 13.25 -14.76
N PRO A 56 -1.05 12.96 -15.80
CA PRO A 56 0.40 12.77 -15.65
C PRO A 56 1.11 13.99 -15.03
N GLN A 57 0.61 15.19 -15.30
CA GLN A 57 1.18 16.44 -14.78
C GLN A 57 1.00 16.56 -13.27
N GLU A 58 -0.21 16.29 -12.75
CA GLU A 58 -0.45 16.26 -11.30
C GLU A 58 0.37 15.16 -10.63
N ALA A 59 0.47 13.98 -11.26
CA ALA A 59 1.30 12.87 -10.77
C ALA A 59 2.77 13.29 -10.64
N GLN A 60 3.30 13.96 -11.66
CA GLN A 60 4.67 14.44 -11.66
C GLN A 60 4.91 15.52 -10.60
N ILE A 61 3.93 16.38 -10.30
CA ILE A 61 4.05 17.38 -9.23
C ILE A 61 4.19 16.69 -7.87
N LEU A 62 3.32 15.73 -7.56
CA LEU A 62 3.36 15.00 -6.28
C LEU A 62 4.61 14.13 -6.16
N ALA A 63 5.06 13.51 -7.26
CA ALA A 63 6.25 12.66 -7.29
C ALA A 63 7.57 13.39 -7.02
N LYS A 64 7.60 14.74 -7.06
CA LYS A 64 8.79 15.53 -6.78
C LYS A 64 9.21 15.47 -5.31
N TYR A 65 8.26 15.30 -4.40
CA TYR A 65 8.57 15.22 -2.99
C TYR A 65 9.20 13.87 -2.67
N LYS A 66 10.35 13.91 -2.01
CA LYS A 66 11.09 12.73 -1.54
C LYS A 66 11.09 12.75 -0.02
N PRO A 67 10.30 11.90 0.65
CA PRO A 67 10.30 11.89 2.11
C PRO A 67 11.65 11.41 2.67
N SER A 68 12.05 11.99 3.79
CA SER A 68 13.10 11.43 4.65
C SER A 68 12.52 10.40 5.61
N VAL A 69 13.18 9.25 5.72
CA VAL A 69 12.76 8.13 6.57
C VAL A 69 13.43 8.25 7.93
N ASN A 70 12.64 8.26 9.01
CA ASN A 70 13.19 8.25 10.37
C ASN A 70 13.83 6.89 10.70
N ILE A 71 15.16 6.86 10.69
CA ILE A 71 16.01 5.67 10.87
C ILE A 71 15.79 4.98 12.22
N SER A 72 15.66 5.76 13.30
CA SER A 72 15.41 5.24 14.66
C SER A 72 14.11 4.43 14.74
N SER A 73 13.09 4.82 13.97
CA SER A 73 11.78 4.16 13.94
C SER A 73 11.58 3.16 12.80
N LEU A 74 12.56 3.03 11.87
CA LEU A 74 12.40 2.29 10.62
C LEU A 74 12.03 0.82 10.85
N ILE A 75 12.91 0.06 11.51
CA ILE A 75 12.68 -1.37 11.80
C ILE A 75 11.39 -1.60 12.60
N PRO A 76 11.13 -0.86 13.71
CA PRO A 76 9.84 -0.96 14.42
C PRO A 76 8.62 -0.74 13.52
N LYS A 77 8.65 0.22 12.60
CA LYS A 77 7.55 0.50 11.66
C LYS A 77 7.35 -0.62 10.64
N LEU A 78 8.44 -1.16 10.07
CA LEU A 78 8.36 -2.31 9.14
C LEU A 78 7.77 -3.53 9.84
N ARG A 79 8.27 -3.84 11.05
CA ARG A 79 7.79 -4.94 11.88
C ARG A 79 6.30 -4.78 12.22
N SER A 80 5.91 -3.60 12.70
CA SER A 80 4.52 -3.29 13.05
C SER A 80 3.59 -3.42 11.85
N THR A 81 4.01 -2.91 10.68
CA THR A 81 3.27 -3.06 9.43
C THR A 81 2.97 -4.53 9.12
N MET A 82 4.00 -5.38 9.11
CA MET A 82 3.84 -6.79 8.81
C MET A 82 2.99 -7.51 9.87
N LYS A 83 3.23 -7.22 11.15
CA LYS A 83 2.45 -7.78 12.26
C LYS A 83 0.97 -7.40 12.13
N ASN A 84 0.66 -6.14 11.82
CA ASN A 84 -0.72 -5.67 11.69
C ASN A 84 -1.44 -6.38 10.54
N SER A 85 -0.79 -6.56 9.39
CA SER A 85 -1.35 -7.33 8.27
C SER A 85 -1.61 -8.79 8.66
N ALA A 86 -0.64 -9.47 9.27
CA ALA A 86 -0.80 -10.85 9.72
C ALA A 86 -1.90 -11.00 10.76
N THR A 87 -1.96 -10.09 11.74
CA THR A 87 -2.97 -10.11 12.79
C THR A 87 -4.37 -9.87 12.19
N ALA A 88 -4.50 -8.96 11.22
CA ALA A 88 -5.78 -8.73 10.55
C ALA A 88 -6.25 -10.00 9.82
N LEU A 89 -5.36 -10.65 9.07
CA LEU A 89 -5.70 -11.91 8.39
C LEU A 89 -6.12 -13.00 9.39
N ASP A 90 -5.42 -13.12 10.52
CA ASP A 90 -5.77 -14.10 11.54
C ASP A 90 -7.14 -13.83 12.19
N TYR A 91 -7.47 -12.58 12.49
CA TYR A 91 -8.76 -12.21 13.06
C TYR A 91 -9.93 -12.50 12.12
N PHE A 92 -9.73 -12.28 10.83
CA PHE A 92 -10.79 -12.42 9.82
C PHE A 92 -10.72 -13.77 9.06
N LYS A 93 -9.89 -14.72 9.49
CA LYS A 93 -9.67 -16.00 8.76
C LYS A 93 -10.94 -16.83 8.56
N ASN A 94 -11.92 -16.68 9.45
CA ASN A 94 -13.20 -17.40 9.41
C ASN A 94 -14.34 -16.59 8.75
N THR A 95 -14.08 -15.35 8.30
CA THR A 95 -15.07 -14.58 7.55
C THR A 95 -14.93 -14.81 6.05
N ARG A 96 -15.94 -14.43 5.25
CA ARG A 96 -15.83 -14.44 3.79
C ARG A 96 -14.83 -13.37 3.34
N HIS A 97 -13.61 -13.77 3.04
CA HIS A 97 -12.56 -12.85 2.64
C HIS A 97 -11.71 -13.39 1.48
N VAL A 98 -11.01 -12.46 0.82
CA VAL A 98 -9.99 -12.74 -0.20
C VAL A 98 -8.79 -11.81 0.03
N VAL A 99 -7.60 -12.30 -0.29
CA VAL A 99 -6.34 -11.55 -0.13
C VAL A 99 -5.72 -11.30 -1.49
N PHE A 100 -5.43 -10.03 -1.77
CA PHE A 100 -4.68 -9.58 -2.92
C PHE A 100 -3.44 -8.83 -2.48
N TYR A 101 -2.40 -8.96 -3.28
CA TYR A 101 -1.22 -8.13 -3.16
C TYR A 101 -1.20 -7.11 -4.29
N TYR A 102 -0.90 -5.86 -3.93
CA TYR A 102 -0.82 -4.73 -4.83
C TYR A 102 0.10 -5.02 -6.03
N GLU A 103 1.25 -5.63 -5.76
CA GLU A 103 2.22 -6.01 -6.79
C GLU A 103 1.62 -6.97 -7.83
N ASP A 104 0.73 -7.89 -7.44
CA ASP A 104 0.08 -8.82 -8.37
C ASP A 104 -0.94 -8.11 -9.26
N ILE A 105 -1.69 -7.17 -8.70
CA ILE A 105 -2.71 -6.41 -9.44
C ILE A 105 -2.04 -5.50 -10.48
N VAL A 106 -0.95 -4.82 -10.09
CA VAL A 106 -0.23 -3.92 -10.99
C VAL A 106 0.48 -4.68 -12.10
N LYS A 107 1.08 -5.84 -11.80
CA LYS A 107 1.74 -6.69 -12.80
C LYS A 107 0.77 -7.41 -13.73
N ASN A 108 -0.38 -7.84 -13.20
CA ASN A 108 -1.34 -8.63 -13.93
C ASN A 108 -2.77 -8.16 -13.64
N CYS A 109 -3.26 -7.23 -14.46
CA CYS A 109 -4.62 -6.68 -14.33
C CYS A 109 -5.72 -7.75 -14.49
N THR A 110 -5.43 -8.94 -15.03
CA THR A 110 -6.42 -10.03 -15.08
C THR A 110 -6.83 -10.51 -13.69
N LYS A 111 -6.01 -10.26 -12.66
CA LYS A 111 -6.35 -10.52 -11.25
C LYS A 111 -7.57 -9.76 -10.74
N LEU A 112 -7.98 -8.69 -11.42
CA LEU A 112 -9.24 -8.01 -11.10
C LEU A 112 -10.48 -8.82 -11.50
N ARG A 113 -10.33 -9.87 -12.32
CA ARG A 113 -11.41 -10.85 -12.58
C ARG A 113 -11.69 -11.66 -11.33
N ASP A 114 -10.66 -12.15 -10.64
CA ASP A 114 -10.76 -12.89 -9.37
C ASP A 114 -11.56 -12.07 -8.33
N VAL A 115 -11.39 -10.73 -8.30
CA VAL A 115 -12.17 -9.84 -7.43
C VAL A 115 -13.66 -9.82 -7.81
N GLN A 116 -13.97 -9.68 -9.10
CA GLN A 116 -15.34 -9.67 -9.60
C GLN A 116 -16.03 -11.01 -9.35
N GLU A 117 -15.35 -12.13 -9.60
CA GLU A 117 -15.84 -13.48 -9.31
C GLU A 117 -16.08 -13.68 -7.82
N PHE A 118 -15.13 -13.30 -6.96
CA PHE A 118 -15.28 -13.38 -5.51
C PHE A 118 -16.52 -12.62 -5.02
N LEU A 119 -16.82 -11.46 -5.59
CA LEU A 119 -17.98 -10.65 -5.26
C LEU A 119 -19.29 -11.14 -5.91
N GLY A 120 -19.23 -12.09 -6.84
CA GLY A 120 -20.40 -12.53 -7.62
C GLY A 120 -20.88 -11.50 -8.64
N LEU A 121 -19.97 -10.65 -9.14
CA LEU A 121 -20.27 -9.60 -10.11
C LEU A 121 -20.05 -10.08 -11.55
N PRO A 122 -20.81 -9.56 -12.53
CA PRO A 122 -20.53 -9.80 -13.94
C PRO A 122 -19.12 -9.35 -14.31
N ILE A 123 -18.39 -10.18 -15.05
CA ILE A 123 -17.04 -9.85 -15.51
C ILE A 123 -17.09 -8.73 -16.53
N ARG A 124 -16.47 -7.60 -16.19
CA ARG A 124 -16.33 -6.44 -17.06
C ARG A 124 -14.86 -6.04 -17.20
N ASN A 125 -14.58 -5.33 -18.28
CA ASN A 125 -13.31 -4.64 -18.42
C ASN A 125 -13.30 -3.43 -17.48
N LEU A 126 -12.47 -3.46 -16.44
CA LEU A 126 -12.35 -2.38 -15.47
C LEU A 126 -11.33 -1.36 -15.95
N THR A 127 -11.70 -0.09 -15.91
CA THR A 127 -10.81 1.03 -16.25
C THR A 127 -10.75 2.00 -15.08
N SER A 128 -9.62 2.70 -14.96
CA SER A 128 -9.43 3.75 -13.97
C SER A 128 -8.84 4.96 -14.65
N LEU A 129 -9.31 6.15 -14.27
CA LEU A 129 -8.68 7.41 -14.64
C LEU A 129 -7.48 7.75 -13.74
N GLN A 130 -7.25 6.95 -12.69
CA GLN A 130 -6.16 7.19 -11.76
C GLN A 130 -4.82 6.99 -12.44
N VAL A 131 -3.99 8.02 -12.36
CA VAL A 131 -2.60 7.99 -12.79
C VAL A 131 -1.73 7.72 -11.58
N ARG A 132 -0.75 6.84 -11.77
CA ARG A 132 0.20 6.46 -10.73
C ARG A 132 1.19 7.59 -10.47
N ILE A 133 1.34 7.98 -9.21
CA ILE A 133 2.24 9.08 -8.81
C ILE A 133 3.71 8.63 -8.94
N HIS A 134 4.08 7.52 -8.32
CA HIS A 134 5.43 6.96 -8.43
C HIS A 134 5.44 5.82 -9.44
N SER A 135 6.02 6.06 -10.62
CA SER A 135 6.06 5.10 -11.73
C SER A 135 7.49 4.67 -12.03
N GLY A 136 7.81 3.39 -11.82
CA GLY A 136 8.95 2.71 -12.47
C GLY A 136 10.36 3.11 -12.05
N GLY A 137 10.54 3.87 -10.96
CA GLY A 137 11.85 4.26 -10.43
C GLY A 137 12.37 3.39 -9.29
N ALA A 138 13.68 3.40 -9.08
CA ALA A 138 14.32 2.75 -7.93
C ALA A 138 13.83 3.41 -6.63
N LEU A 139 13.78 2.65 -5.53
CA LEU A 139 13.40 3.22 -4.22
C LEU A 139 14.33 4.36 -3.79
N SER A 140 15.60 4.28 -4.16
CA SER A 140 16.63 5.31 -3.94
C SER A 140 16.26 6.65 -4.56
N GLU A 141 15.51 6.66 -5.65
CA GLU A 141 15.07 7.89 -6.31
C GLU A 141 13.88 8.54 -5.60
N GLN A 142 13.21 7.81 -4.71
CA GLN A 142 11.95 8.21 -4.06
C GLN A 142 12.13 8.73 -2.64
N ILE A 143 13.34 8.68 -2.06
CA ILE A 143 13.63 9.19 -0.71
C ILE A 143 14.92 10.00 -0.68
N GLU A 144 15.03 10.92 0.27
CA GLU A 144 16.20 11.80 0.40
C GLU A 144 17.40 11.10 1.05
N ASN A 145 17.17 10.33 2.11
CA ASN A 145 18.21 9.69 2.91
C ASN A 145 18.36 8.20 2.57
N TRP A 146 18.48 7.87 1.28
CA TRP A 146 18.57 6.47 0.83
C TRP A 146 19.73 5.72 1.46
N ASP A 147 20.92 6.32 1.51
CA ASP A 147 22.13 5.65 2.01
C ASP A 147 21.98 5.22 3.47
N GLU A 148 21.39 6.09 4.32
CA GLU A 148 21.10 5.76 5.72
C GLU A 148 20.08 4.63 5.87
N VAL A 149 19.05 4.61 5.00
CA VAL A 149 18.05 3.54 4.97
C VAL A 149 18.67 2.23 4.54
N GLU A 150 19.52 2.26 3.50
CA GLU A 150 20.21 1.09 2.99
C GLU A 150 21.14 0.51 4.06
N GLU A 151 21.98 1.35 4.67
CA GLU A 151 22.87 0.97 5.76
C GLU A 151 22.11 0.37 6.93
N LYS A 152 20.98 0.97 7.32
CA LYS A 152 20.17 0.47 8.46
C LYS A 152 19.55 -0.90 8.22
N LEU A 153 19.22 -1.22 6.96
CA LEU A 153 18.53 -2.46 6.60
C LEU A 153 19.47 -3.58 6.16
N LYS A 154 20.67 -3.25 5.65
CA LYS A 154 21.72 -4.22 5.31
C LYS A 154 22.05 -5.13 6.49
N GLY A 155 22.19 -6.42 6.23
CA GLY A 155 22.44 -7.46 7.24
C GLY A 155 21.23 -7.80 8.11
N THR A 156 20.07 -7.21 7.87
CA THR A 156 18.83 -7.52 8.62
C THR A 156 17.86 -8.37 7.79
N VAL A 157 16.86 -8.96 8.45
CA VAL A 157 15.76 -9.69 7.76
C VAL A 157 14.92 -8.80 6.82
N TYR A 158 15.08 -7.47 6.90
CA TYR A 158 14.39 -6.48 6.10
C TYR A 158 15.17 -6.06 4.85
N GLU A 159 16.43 -6.48 4.70
CA GLU A 159 17.30 -6.12 3.57
C GLU A 159 16.65 -6.43 2.22
N LYS A 160 15.96 -7.57 2.12
CA LYS A 160 15.23 -7.99 0.91
C LYS A 160 14.28 -6.92 0.34
N TYR A 161 13.77 -6.02 1.19
CA TYR A 161 12.85 -4.96 0.78
C TYR A 161 13.52 -3.78 0.08
N LEU A 162 14.85 -3.68 0.11
CA LEU A 162 15.63 -2.72 -0.67
C LEU A 162 15.58 -3.03 -2.17
N TYR A 163 15.65 -4.33 -2.51
CA TYR A 163 15.85 -4.81 -3.89
C TYR A 163 14.58 -5.38 -4.53
N THR A 164 13.49 -5.49 -3.78
CA THR A 164 12.24 -6.00 -4.36
C THR A 164 11.67 -4.96 -5.32
N GLU A 165 11.76 -5.27 -6.62
CA GLU A 165 11.07 -4.56 -7.69
C GLU A 165 9.56 -4.61 -7.51
N GLU A 166 8.86 -3.62 -8.05
CA GLU A 166 7.39 -3.62 -8.07
C GLU A 166 6.84 -4.71 -8.96
#